data_AF-A0AB39KRP5-F1
#
_entry.id   AF-A0AB39KRP5-F1
#
_cell.length_a   1.000
_cell.length_b   1.000
_cell.length_c   1.000
_cell.angle_alpha   90.00
_cell.angle_beta   90.00
_cell.angle_gamma   90.00
#
_symmetry.space_group_name_H-M   'P 1'
#
loop_
_entity.id
_entity.type
_entity.pdbx_description
1 polymer ?
#
loop_
_entity_poly.entity_id
_entity_poly.type
_entity_poly.pdbx_seq_one_letter_code
_entity_poly.pdbx_strand_id
1 'polypeptide(L)'
;MAGLAALQPGAGFHYGHSTDLLGLLIAGMEGAPLGEVLERRIFRPLGMTDTGFIVPPAKHDRRVALHGFDTQGRLTRLTVAPGGATVAERPADMVYVSGGAGLWSTLDEHLAFGRLFLGDGAVDGVRLLKPQTLALMSTNQLTDEQRASATTLGMPTFAPGNGFGLGLAVVTDPATAAVTHGRGGVGTAGSPAPMAEGGRLIRATDQ
;
A
#
# COMPACT_ATOMS: atom_id res chain seq x y z
N MET A 1 26.92 -10.53 6.65
CA MET A 1 27.53 -9.41 7.40
C MET A 1 26.88 -8.12 6.92
N ALA A 2 26.44 -7.27 7.87
CA ALA A 2 25.74 -5.97 7.75
C ALA A 2 24.19 -5.97 7.63
N GLY A 3 23.54 -5.81 8.80
CA GLY A 3 22.51 -4.79 9.05
C GLY A 3 21.05 -5.04 8.63
N LEU A 4 20.27 -5.75 9.45
CA LEU A 4 18.80 -5.82 9.31
C LEU A 4 18.06 -4.55 9.82
N ALA A 5 18.78 -3.46 10.07
CA ALA A 5 18.16 -2.19 10.45
C ALA A 5 19.07 -1.04 10.00
N ALA A 6 18.58 -0.18 9.11
CA ALA A 6 19.28 1.05 8.74
C ALA A 6 19.37 2.05 9.91
N LEU A 7 18.54 1.86 10.95
CA LEU A 7 18.38 2.74 12.11
C LEU A 7 18.10 1.90 13.37
N GLN A 8 18.41 2.43 14.56
CA GLN A 8 17.94 1.83 15.82
C GLN A 8 16.40 1.87 15.93
N PRO A 9 15.73 0.88 16.54
CA PRO A 9 14.28 0.91 16.72
C PRO A 9 13.81 2.21 17.37
N GLY A 10 12.83 2.87 16.76
CA GLY A 10 12.29 4.15 17.24
C GLY A 10 13.16 5.38 16.93
N ALA A 11 14.36 5.23 16.36
CA ALA A 11 15.23 6.37 16.06
C ALA A 11 14.81 7.15 14.80
N GLY A 12 14.03 6.55 13.91
CA GLY A 12 13.60 7.21 12.66
C GLY A 12 12.61 6.38 11.86
N PHE A 13 12.18 6.95 10.74
CA PHE A 13 11.28 6.29 9.79
C PHE A 13 12.06 5.73 8.60
N HIS A 14 11.78 4.48 8.25
CA HIS A 14 12.27 3.85 7.04
C HIS A 14 11.15 3.02 6.44
N TYR A 15 10.78 3.31 5.19
CA TYR A 15 9.79 2.52 4.46
C TYR A 15 10.43 1.20 4.02
N GLY A 16 9.86 0.06 4.44
CA GLY A 16 10.45 -1.26 4.16
C GLY A 16 9.60 -2.42 4.66
N HIS A 17 10.25 -3.55 4.95
CA HIS A 17 9.60 -4.84 5.25
C HIS A 17 9.03 -4.97 6.67
N SER A 18 8.80 -3.87 7.39
CA SER A 18 8.22 -3.91 8.74
C SER A 18 6.81 -4.51 8.73
N THR A 19 6.02 -4.25 7.68
CA THR A 19 4.68 -4.81 7.52
C THR A 19 4.71 -6.33 7.27
N ASP A 20 5.76 -6.84 6.63
CA ASP A 20 5.95 -8.29 6.47
C ASP A 20 6.20 -8.98 7.81
N LEU A 21 7.06 -8.38 8.65
CA LEU A 21 7.29 -8.84 10.01
C LEU A 21 6.01 -8.77 10.86
N LEU A 22 5.23 -7.70 10.73
CA LEU A 22 3.92 -7.59 11.39
C LEU A 22 2.98 -8.72 10.95
N GLY A 23 2.94 -9.04 9.66
CA GLY A 23 2.16 -10.16 9.13
C GLY A 23 2.56 -11.51 9.73
N LEU A 24 3.87 -11.75 9.87
CA LEU A 24 4.39 -12.97 10.53
C LEU A 24 3.98 -13.04 12.01
N LEU A 25 4.06 -11.92 12.73
CA LEU A 25 3.64 -11.85 14.13
C LEU A 25 2.14 -12.13 14.29
N ILE A 26 1.30 -11.54 13.43
CA ILE A 26 -0.15 -11.78 13.43
C ILE A 26 -0.44 -13.27 13.17
N ALA A 27 0.20 -13.87 12.16
CA ALA A 27 0.02 -15.29 11.85
C ALA A 27 0.41 -16.18 13.04
N GLY A 28 1.54 -15.87 13.70
CA GLY A 28 1.98 -16.59 14.90
C GLY A 28 1.02 -16.46 16.09
N MET A 29 0.50 -15.26 16.34
CA MET A 29 -0.47 -15.01 17.42
C MET A 29 -1.80 -15.70 17.19
N GLU A 30 -2.24 -15.81 15.93
CA GLU A 30 -3.50 -16.44 15.53
C GLU A 30 -3.37 -17.95 15.32
N GLY A 31 -2.14 -18.50 15.28
CA GLY A 31 -1.88 -19.89 14.97
C GLY A 31 -2.36 -20.32 13.57
N ALA A 32 -2.43 -19.39 12.62
CA ALA A 32 -2.94 -19.63 11.27
C ALA A 32 -2.16 -18.82 10.22
N PRO A 33 -2.07 -19.28 8.96
CA PRO A 33 -1.46 -18.52 7.88
C PRO A 33 -2.08 -17.13 7.74
N LEU A 34 -1.27 -16.09 7.49
CA LEU A 34 -1.74 -14.70 7.40
C LEU A 34 -2.89 -14.55 6.39
N GLY A 35 -2.85 -15.26 5.26
CA GLY A 35 -3.94 -15.26 4.28
C GLY A 35 -5.29 -15.67 4.86
N GLU A 36 -5.31 -16.74 5.67
CA GLU A 36 -6.53 -17.21 6.34
C GLU A 36 -6.98 -16.24 7.44
N VAL A 37 -6.03 -15.61 8.14
CA VAL A 37 -6.34 -14.59 9.15
C VAL A 37 -7.02 -13.38 8.50
N LEU A 38 -6.46 -12.85 7.41
CA LEU A 38 -7.02 -11.71 6.68
C LEU A 38 -8.38 -12.07 6.05
N GLU A 39 -8.51 -13.27 5.49
CA GLU A 39 -9.78 -13.74 4.94
C GLU A 39 -10.87 -13.79 6.03
N ARG A 40 -10.56 -14.41 7.18
CA ARG A 40 -11.50 -14.56 8.30
C ARG A 40 -11.87 -13.23 8.94
N ARG A 41 -10.90 -12.33 9.15
CA ARG A 41 -11.08 -11.11 9.95
C ARG A 41 -11.46 -9.89 9.12
N ILE A 42 -11.14 -9.85 7.82
CA ILE A 42 -11.31 -8.67 6.97
C ILE A 42 -12.11 -8.99 5.72
N PHE A 43 -11.62 -9.90 4.87
CA PHE A 43 -12.17 -10.06 3.53
C PHE A 43 -13.60 -10.62 3.56
N ARG A 44 -13.82 -11.73 4.26
CA ARG A 44 -15.15 -12.36 4.35
C ARG A 44 -16.19 -11.46 5.02
N PRO A 45 -15.91 -10.78 6.16
CA PRO A 45 -16.84 -9.81 6.73
C PRO A 45 -17.21 -8.66 5.78
N LEU A 46 -16.29 -8.22 4.93
CA LEU A 46 -16.52 -7.14 3.96
C LEU A 46 -17.03 -7.62 2.59
N GLY A 47 -17.26 -8.93 2.42
CA GLY A 47 -17.69 -9.49 1.13
C GLY A 47 -16.61 -9.45 0.03
N MET A 48 -15.33 -9.36 0.39
CA MET A 48 -14.21 -9.25 -0.54
C MET A 48 -13.75 -10.63 -1.06
N THR A 49 -14.55 -11.25 -1.92
CA THR A 49 -14.36 -12.63 -2.44
C THR A 49 -13.35 -12.77 -3.59
N ASP A 50 -12.96 -11.67 -4.21
CA ASP A 50 -11.91 -11.58 -5.22
C ASP A 50 -10.58 -11.08 -4.63
N THR A 51 -10.53 -10.82 -3.32
CA THR A 51 -9.34 -10.34 -2.63
C THR A 51 -8.55 -11.48 -1.99
N GLY A 52 -7.28 -11.58 -2.32
CA GLY A 52 -6.39 -12.60 -1.76
C GLY A 52 -5.01 -12.59 -2.40
N PHE A 53 -4.16 -13.49 -1.93
CA PHE A 53 -2.78 -13.59 -2.43
C PHE A 53 -2.62 -14.44 -3.70
N ILE A 54 -3.69 -15.10 -4.17
CA ILE A 54 -3.74 -15.91 -5.39
C ILE A 54 -5.05 -15.57 -6.11
N VAL A 55 -5.02 -15.52 -7.44
CA VAL A 55 -6.21 -15.45 -8.27
C VAL A 55 -6.59 -16.88 -8.67
N PRO A 56 -7.76 -17.39 -8.28
CA PRO A 56 -8.19 -18.72 -8.71
C PRO A 56 -8.14 -18.87 -10.24
N PRO A 57 -7.72 -20.04 -10.79
CA PRO A 57 -7.60 -20.24 -12.24
C PRO A 57 -8.86 -19.85 -13.03
N ALA A 58 -10.05 -20.11 -12.45
CA ALA A 58 -11.34 -19.75 -13.05
C ALA A 58 -11.60 -18.24 -13.17
N LYS A 59 -10.77 -17.39 -12.56
CA LYS A 59 -10.88 -15.91 -12.54
C LYS A 59 -9.74 -15.23 -13.30
N HIS A 60 -8.84 -15.98 -13.94
CA HIS A 60 -7.66 -15.45 -14.64
C HIS A 60 -7.99 -14.56 -15.84
N ASP A 61 -9.18 -14.71 -16.42
CA ASP A 61 -9.71 -13.92 -17.52
C ASP A 61 -9.96 -12.45 -17.14
N ARG A 62 -10.30 -12.19 -15.89
CA ARG A 62 -10.53 -10.83 -15.35
C ARG A 62 -9.25 -10.15 -14.86
N ARG A 63 -8.09 -10.80 -14.95
CA ARG A 63 -6.81 -10.27 -14.44
C ARG A 63 -6.28 -9.15 -15.34
N VAL A 64 -6.01 -8.00 -14.74
CA VAL A 64 -5.39 -6.87 -15.45
C VAL A 64 -3.95 -7.22 -15.82
N ALA A 65 -3.58 -6.93 -17.06
CA ALA A 65 -2.21 -7.05 -17.53
C ALA A 65 -1.40 -5.81 -17.17
N LEU A 66 -0.17 -6.02 -16.71
CA LEU A 66 0.81 -4.95 -16.56
C LEU A 66 1.22 -4.45 -17.94
N HIS A 67 1.23 -3.14 -18.13
CA HIS A 67 1.70 -2.50 -19.34
C HIS A 67 2.80 -1.49 -19.01
N GLY A 68 3.69 -1.26 -19.97
CA GLY A 68 4.74 -0.26 -19.89
C GLY A 68 5.34 -0.04 -21.27
N PHE A 69 6.51 0.57 -21.33
CA PHE A 69 7.16 0.89 -22.60
C PHE A 69 8.35 -0.03 -22.85
N ASP A 70 8.49 -0.53 -24.08
CA ASP A 70 9.69 -1.24 -24.51
C ASP A 70 10.89 -0.29 -24.67
N THR A 71 12.06 -0.83 -25.02
CA THR A 71 13.28 -0.04 -25.25
C THR A 71 13.16 0.95 -26.40
N GLN A 72 12.13 0.83 -27.23
CA GLN A 72 11.81 1.72 -28.35
C GLN A 72 10.70 2.73 -28.00
N GLY A 73 10.25 2.77 -26.75
CA GLY A 73 9.20 3.67 -26.28
C GLY A 73 7.79 3.28 -26.70
N ARG A 74 7.55 2.04 -27.13
CA ARG A 74 6.22 1.57 -27.52
C ARG A 74 5.50 0.90 -26.36
N LEU A 75 4.20 1.15 -26.24
CA LEU A 75 3.36 0.47 -25.24
C LEU A 75 3.36 -1.03 -25.51
N THR A 76 3.70 -1.81 -24.48
CA THR A 76 3.74 -3.26 -24.54
C THR A 76 3.25 -3.86 -23.22
N ARG A 77 2.82 -5.12 -23.27
CA ARG A 77 2.52 -5.90 -22.08
C ARG A 77 3.83 -6.30 -21.42
N LEU A 78 3.92 -6.05 -20.12
CA LEU A 78 5.05 -6.46 -19.30
C LEU A 78 4.72 -7.76 -18.57
N THR A 79 5.71 -8.65 -18.50
CA THR A 79 5.66 -9.83 -17.64
C THR A 79 6.22 -9.56 -16.26
N VAL A 80 7.06 -8.52 -16.12
CA VAL A 80 7.69 -8.07 -14.86
C VAL A 80 7.78 -6.54 -14.91
N ALA A 81 7.53 -5.86 -13.80
CA ALA A 81 7.74 -4.42 -13.71
C ALA A 81 9.24 -4.08 -13.76
N PRO A 82 9.60 -2.90 -14.31
CA PRO A 82 10.94 -2.35 -14.17
C PRO A 82 11.36 -2.34 -12.70
N GLY A 83 12.58 -2.81 -12.41
CA GLY A 83 13.09 -2.94 -11.04
C GLY A 83 12.65 -4.20 -10.29
N GLY A 84 11.94 -5.13 -10.93
CA GLY A 84 11.55 -6.41 -10.32
C GLY A 84 10.48 -6.29 -9.22
N ALA A 85 9.85 -5.12 -9.10
CA ALA A 85 8.93 -4.76 -8.02
C ALA A 85 7.51 -5.34 -8.18
N THR A 86 7.21 -5.99 -9.32
CA THR A 86 5.98 -6.79 -9.45
C THR A 86 6.33 -8.25 -9.63
N VAL A 87 5.62 -9.05 -8.85
CA VAL A 87 5.67 -10.50 -8.95
C VAL A 87 4.71 -10.88 -10.07
N ALA A 88 5.09 -11.85 -10.89
CA ALA A 88 4.09 -12.74 -11.47
C ALA A 88 3.12 -13.20 -10.35
N GLU A 89 1.93 -13.68 -10.69
CA GLU A 89 1.10 -14.30 -9.65
C GLU A 89 1.95 -15.29 -8.84
N ARG A 90 1.90 -15.17 -7.51
CA ARG A 90 2.76 -15.99 -6.66
C ARG A 90 2.48 -17.46 -6.96
N PRO A 91 3.50 -18.34 -6.90
CA PRO A 91 3.27 -19.78 -7.00
C PRO A 91 2.25 -20.23 -5.95
N ALA A 92 1.34 -21.11 -6.34
CA ALA A 92 0.26 -21.57 -5.46
C ALA A 92 0.79 -22.37 -4.25
N ASP A 93 1.96 -22.98 -4.39
CA ASP A 93 2.68 -23.75 -3.38
C ASP A 93 3.58 -22.87 -2.48
N MET A 94 3.70 -21.57 -2.76
CA MET A 94 4.44 -20.66 -1.91
C MET A 94 3.73 -20.51 -0.56
N VAL A 95 4.37 -20.97 0.52
CA VAL A 95 3.80 -20.93 1.87
C VAL A 95 3.83 -19.51 2.45
N TYR A 96 4.83 -18.72 2.07
CA TYR A 96 4.99 -17.34 2.51
C TYR A 96 4.03 -16.39 1.78
N VAL A 97 3.38 -15.50 2.54
CA VAL A 97 2.65 -14.35 2.02
C VAL A 97 3.21 -13.07 2.67
N SER A 98 3.35 -12.03 1.85
CA SER A 98 3.85 -10.73 2.30
C SER A 98 2.74 -9.96 3.02
N GLY A 99 3.07 -9.35 4.16
CA GLY A 99 2.16 -8.43 4.84
C GLY A 99 2.12 -7.05 4.18
N GLY A 100 3.20 -6.67 3.48
CA GLY A 100 3.33 -5.37 2.81
C GLY A 100 2.87 -5.32 1.35
N ALA A 101 2.73 -6.46 0.67
CA ALA A 101 2.42 -6.51 -0.76
C ALA A 101 1.78 -7.85 -1.20
N GLY A 102 1.38 -7.93 -2.47
CA GLY A 102 1.02 -9.20 -3.14
C GLY A 102 -0.47 -9.58 -3.10
N LEU A 103 -1.34 -8.73 -2.54
CA LEU A 103 -2.78 -8.91 -2.68
C LEU A 103 -3.25 -8.55 -4.09
N TRP A 104 -4.07 -9.42 -4.65
CA TRP A 104 -4.97 -9.13 -5.75
C TRP A 104 -6.31 -8.71 -5.16
N SER A 105 -7.01 -7.78 -5.81
CA SER A 105 -8.33 -7.30 -5.42
C SER A 105 -9.03 -6.70 -6.64
N THR A 106 -10.29 -6.32 -6.48
CA THR A 106 -11.05 -5.55 -7.48
C THR A 106 -11.24 -4.12 -6.98
N LEU A 107 -11.61 -3.21 -7.88
CA LEU A 107 -11.90 -1.83 -7.51
C LEU A 107 -13.04 -1.76 -6.47
N ASP A 108 -14.10 -2.54 -6.67
CA ASP A 108 -15.27 -2.53 -5.80
C ASP A 108 -14.96 -3.06 -4.40
N GLU A 109 -14.15 -4.12 -4.30
CA GLU A 109 -13.72 -4.67 -3.01
C GLU A 109 -12.74 -3.77 -2.29
N HIS A 110 -11.83 -3.12 -3.03
CA HIS A 110 -10.96 -2.11 -2.46
C HIS A 110 -11.75 -0.88 -1.97
N LEU A 111 -12.81 -0.50 -2.68
CA LEU A 111 -13.73 0.55 -2.24
C LEU A 111 -14.51 0.14 -0.99
N ALA A 112 -14.96 -1.12 -0.88
CA ALA A 112 -15.59 -1.62 0.34
C ALA A 112 -14.67 -1.49 1.56
N PHE A 113 -13.38 -1.85 1.40
CA PHE A 113 -12.37 -1.60 2.43
C PHE A 113 -12.16 -0.11 2.71
N GLY A 114 -12.10 0.75 1.68
CA GLY A 114 -11.96 2.20 1.83
C GLY A 114 -13.12 2.87 2.57
N ARG A 115 -14.36 2.39 2.36
CA ARG A 115 -15.56 2.91 3.03
C ARG A 115 -15.55 2.65 4.55
N LEU A 116 -14.78 1.66 5.02
CA LEU A 116 -14.54 1.45 6.45
C LEU A 116 -14.01 2.72 7.14
N PHE A 117 -13.11 3.45 6.47
CA PHE A 117 -12.51 4.67 7.00
C PHE A 117 -13.50 5.83 7.06
N LEU A 118 -14.46 5.87 6.14
CA LEU A 118 -15.52 6.88 6.12
C LEU A 118 -16.60 6.63 7.17
N GLY A 119 -16.80 5.36 7.58
CA GLY A 119 -17.79 4.95 8.57
C GLY A 119 -17.22 4.68 9.96
N ASP A 120 -16.12 5.36 10.33
CA ASP A 120 -15.46 5.23 11.63
C ASP A 120 -15.15 3.78 12.04
N GLY A 121 -14.66 2.98 11.10
CA GLY A 121 -14.33 1.57 11.33
C GLY A 121 -15.47 0.59 11.06
N ALA A 122 -16.59 1.05 10.50
CA ALA A 122 -17.73 0.22 10.13
C ALA A 122 -18.27 0.55 8.72
N VAL A 123 -18.81 -0.45 8.05
CA VAL A 123 -19.43 -0.34 6.73
C VAL A 123 -20.48 -1.45 6.57
N ASP A 124 -21.63 -1.13 5.96
CA ASP A 124 -22.70 -2.08 5.64
C ASP A 124 -23.12 -3.01 6.81
N GLY A 125 -23.18 -2.45 8.02
CA GLY A 125 -23.56 -3.18 9.25
C GLY A 125 -22.44 -3.99 9.91
N VAL A 126 -21.26 -4.03 9.30
CA VAL A 126 -20.07 -4.72 9.83
C VAL A 126 -19.10 -3.72 10.44
N ARG A 127 -18.63 -3.98 11.65
CA ARG A 127 -17.59 -3.18 12.32
C ARG A 127 -16.30 -3.98 12.45
N LEU A 128 -15.23 -3.50 11.82
CA LEU A 128 -13.89 -4.09 11.96
C LEU A 128 -13.01 -3.33 12.95
N LEU A 129 -13.16 -2.00 13.03
CA LEU A 129 -12.37 -1.16 13.91
C LEU A 129 -13.29 -0.41 14.88
N LYS A 130 -12.82 -0.23 16.12
CA LYS A 130 -13.42 0.75 17.03
C LYS A 130 -13.04 2.16 16.53
N PRO A 131 -13.90 3.17 16.70
CA PRO A 131 -13.57 4.53 16.29
C PRO A 131 -12.24 5.03 16.89
N GLN A 132 -11.95 4.69 18.14
CA GLN A 132 -10.70 5.05 18.81
C GLN A 132 -9.47 4.37 18.19
N THR A 133 -9.62 3.14 17.70
CA THR A 133 -8.55 2.43 16.99
C THR A 133 -8.26 3.10 15.65
N LEU A 134 -9.31 3.47 14.91
CA LEU A 134 -9.15 4.20 13.65
C LEU A 134 -8.49 5.55 13.88
N ALA A 135 -8.90 6.30 14.90
CA ALA A 135 -8.29 7.57 15.27
C ALA A 135 -6.78 7.41 15.57
N LEU A 136 -6.40 6.35 16.28
CA LEU A 136 -4.98 6.05 16.54
C LEU A 136 -4.24 5.76 15.23
N MET A 137 -4.83 4.97 14.33
CA MET A 137 -4.24 4.66 13.02
C MET A 137 -4.02 5.91 12.17
N SER A 138 -4.94 6.87 12.23
CA SER A 138 -4.89 8.12 11.46
C SER A 138 -4.22 9.29 12.19
N THR A 139 -3.63 9.06 13.36
CA THR A 139 -2.84 10.06 14.09
C THR A 139 -1.37 9.93 13.73
N ASN A 140 -0.69 11.06 13.50
CA ASN A 140 0.74 11.06 13.24
C ASN A 140 1.51 10.46 14.42
N GLN A 141 2.31 9.43 14.15
CA GLN A 141 3.12 8.71 15.14
C GLN A 141 4.60 9.11 15.11
N LEU A 142 4.98 10.04 14.22
CA LEU A 142 6.37 10.45 14.02
C LEU A 142 6.64 11.82 14.61
N THR A 143 7.77 11.98 15.30
CA THR A 143 8.26 13.29 15.73
C THR A 143 8.72 14.12 14.52
N ASP A 144 8.85 15.44 14.70
CA ASP A 144 9.29 16.35 13.63
C ASP A 144 10.69 15.97 13.12
N GLU A 145 11.58 15.58 14.01
CA GLU A 145 12.94 15.14 13.69
C GLU A 145 12.95 13.84 12.87
N GLN A 146 12.10 12.87 13.25
CA GLN A 146 11.96 11.61 12.50
C GLN A 146 11.41 11.86 11.10
N ARG A 147 10.48 12.82 10.93
CA ARG A 147 9.95 13.17 9.61
C ARG A 147 11.00 13.90 8.76
N ALA A 148 11.74 14.83 9.35
CA ALA A 148 12.76 15.62 8.65
C ALA A 148 13.96 14.78 8.18
N SER A 149 14.33 13.74 8.93
CA SER A 149 15.45 12.85 8.59
C SER A 149 15.06 11.66 7.70
N ALA A 150 13.77 11.38 7.54
CA ALA A 150 13.30 10.24 6.76
C ALA A 150 13.56 10.42 5.26
N THR A 151 14.33 9.49 4.67
CA THR A 151 14.60 9.48 3.24
C THR A 151 14.20 8.16 2.59
N THR A 152 13.66 8.26 1.38
CA THR A 152 13.30 7.13 0.52
C THR A 152 13.95 7.36 -0.83
N LEU A 153 14.79 6.42 -1.29
CA LEU A 153 15.56 6.54 -2.54
C LEU A 153 16.38 7.84 -2.64
N GLY A 154 16.91 8.32 -1.49
CA GLY A 154 17.72 9.55 -1.43
C GLY A 154 16.91 10.85 -1.39
N MET A 155 15.59 10.78 -1.45
CA MET A 155 14.69 11.95 -1.40
C MET A 155 13.95 12.03 -0.06
N PRO A 156 13.57 13.23 0.43
CA PRO A 156 12.74 13.36 1.62
C PRO A 156 11.44 12.55 1.49
N THR A 157 11.14 11.74 2.50
CA THR A 157 9.95 10.88 2.48
C THR A 157 8.67 11.67 2.72
N PHE A 158 8.75 12.69 3.58
CA PHE A 158 7.59 13.51 3.96
C PHE A 158 7.81 14.94 3.49
N ALA A 159 6.84 15.46 2.74
CA ALA A 159 6.72 16.90 2.51
C ALA A 159 6.25 17.61 3.81
N PRO A 160 6.46 18.94 3.93
CA PRO A 160 5.83 19.72 5.00
C PRO A 160 4.33 19.44 5.08
N GLY A 161 3.77 19.41 6.29
CA GLY A 161 2.35 19.12 6.49
C GLY A 161 1.92 17.66 6.29
N ASN A 162 2.85 16.75 5.99
CA ASN A 162 2.61 15.30 5.92
C ASN A 162 3.31 14.55 7.07
N GLY A 163 2.76 13.38 7.43
CA GLY A 163 3.34 12.45 8.38
C GLY A 163 2.87 11.02 8.14
N PHE A 164 3.08 10.15 9.13
CA PHE A 164 2.70 8.75 9.04
C PHE A 164 2.08 8.26 10.34
N GLY A 165 0.93 7.59 10.22
CA GLY A 165 0.22 6.91 11.29
C GLY A 165 0.56 5.42 11.37
N LEU A 166 -0.38 4.60 11.85
CA LEU A 166 -0.22 3.15 11.85
C LEU A 166 -0.68 2.59 10.50
N GLY A 167 0.23 2.58 9.53
CA GLY A 167 0.00 2.05 8.18
C GLY A 167 -0.68 3.02 7.21
N LEU A 168 -0.81 4.31 7.58
CA LEU A 168 -1.45 5.35 6.77
C LEU A 168 -0.57 6.59 6.67
N ALA A 169 -0.49 7.20 5.49
CA ALA A 169 -0.02 8.57 5.37
C ALA A 169 -1.07 9.52 5.98
N VAL A 170 -0.62 10.54 6.71
CA VAL A 170 -1.52 11.49 7.39
C VAL A 170 -1.16 12.92 7.01
N VAL A 171 -2.18 13.77 6.91
CA VAL A 171 -2.01 15.22 6.76
C VAL A 171 -2.00 15.83 8.15
N THR A 172 -0.87 16.41 8.55
CA THR A 172 -0.71 17.08 9.86
C THR A 172 -1.02 18.57 9.79
N ASP A 173 -0.79 19.20 8.64
CA ASP A 173 -1.13 20.59 8.37
C ASP A 173 -1.60 20.74 6.92
N PRO A 174 -2.91 20.95 6.68
CA PRO A 174 -3.46 21.10 5.34
C PRO A 174 -2.91 22.31 4.55
N ALA A 175 -2.41 23.35 5.21
CA ALA A 175 -1.92 24.55 4.52
C ALA A 175 -0.57 24.34 3.85
N THR A 176 0.25 23.43 4.38
CA THR A 176 1.60 23.15 3.90
C THR A 176 1.72 21.76 3.27
N ALA A 177 0.76 20.86 3.53
CA ALA A 177 0.71 19.54 2.96
C ALA A 177 0.79 19.58 1.45
N ALA A 178 1.80 18.90 0.90
CA ALA A 178 1.75 18.55 -0.50
C ALA A 178 0.61 17.56 -0.69
N VAL A 179 -0.37 17.88 -1.54
CA VAL A 179 -1.22 16.83 -2.10
C VAL A 179 -0.26 15.87 -2.78
N THR A 180 -0.33 14.58 -2.47
CA THR A 180 0.38 13.56 -3.21
C THR A 180 -0.29 13.52 -4.59
N HIS A 181 0.09 14.47 -5.46
CA HIS A 181 -0.60 14.79 -6.70
C HIS A 181 -0.35 13.66 -7.72
N GLY A 182 -1.15 12.60 -7.65
CA GLY A 182 -1.90 12.23 -8.85
C GLY A 182 -3.03 13.26 -8.97
N ARG A 183 -3.20 13.94 -10.10
CA ARG A 183 -4.34 14.85 -10.29
C ARG A 183 -5.65 14.08 -10.04
N GLY A 184 -6.25 14.26 -8.86
CA GLY A 184 -7.56 13.71 -8.52
C GLY A 184 -7.84 13.57 -7.03
N GLY A 185 -8.45 14.60 -6.43
CA GLY A 185 -9.54 14.50 -5.44
C GLY A 185 -9.29 13.97 -4.01
N VAL A 186 -10.18 14.40 -3.10
CA VAL A 186 -10.33 13.91 -1.72
C VAL A 186 -10.64 12.40 -1.75
N GLY A 187 -9.89 11.58 -0.99
CA GLY A 187 -10.12 10.14 -0.87
C GLY A 187 -9.01 9.21 -1.36
N THR A 188 -7.80 9.71 -1.59
CA THR A 188 -6.66 8.87 -1.98
C THR A 188 -6.12 8.07 -0.79
N ALA A 189 -6.44 6.77 -0.75
CA ALA A 189 -5.65 5.77 -0.02
C ALA A 189 -4.64 5.16 -1.00
N GLY A 190 -3.40 5.62 -0.95
CA GLY A 190 -2.30 5.08 -1.75
C GLY A 190 -1.16 4.64 -0.85
N SER A 191 -0.71 3.40 -1.01
CA SER A 191 0.66 3.02 -0.65
C SER A 191 1.61 3.89 -1.49
N PRO A 192 2.73 4.41 -0.96
CA PRO A 192 3.72 5.07 -1.79
C PRO A 192 4.37 4.01 -2.69
N ALA A 193 3.81 3.84 -3.89
CA ALA A 193 4.55 3.23 -4.99
C ALA A 193 5.59 4.27 -5.44
N PRO A 194 6.85 3.87 -5.65
CA PRO A 194 7.88 4.81 -6.10
C PRO A 194 7.51 5.36 -7.48
N MET A 195 7.32 6.67 -7.56
CA MET A 195 7.28 7.40 -8.82
C MET A 195 8.70 7.45 -9.38
N ALA A 196 8.90 6.85 -10.57
CA ALA A 196 10.12 7.05 -11.34
C ALA A 196 10.12 8.46 -11.94
N GLU A 197 11.18 9.23 -11.66
CA GLU A 197 11.44 10.52 -12.29
C GLU A 197 11.75 10.38 -13.80
N GLY A 198 11.43 11.43 -14.56
CA GLY A 198 12.15 11.76 -15.79
C GLY A 198 11.35 11.65 -17.08
N GLY A 199 10.55 12.66 -17.39
CA GLY A 199 9.98 12.85 -18.73
C GLY A 199 9.54 14.29 -18.97
N ARG A 200 10.38 15.06 -19.67
CA ARG A 200 10.03 16.39 -20.19
C ARG A 200 8.71 16.32 -20.98
N LEU A 201 7.71 17.08 -20.56
CA LEU A 201 6.47 17.27 -21.30
C LEU A 201 6.76 18.16 -22.53
N ILE A 202 6.66 17.60 -23.74
CA ILE A 202 6.47 18.41 -24.95
C ILE A 202 4.99 18.82 -24.96
N ARG A 203 4.73 20.12 -24.83
CA ARG A 203 3.39 20.69 -25.08
C ARG A 203 3.10 20.60 -26.58
N ALA A 204 2.10 19.83 -26.95
CA ALA A 204 1.35 20.09 -28.18
C ALA A 204 0.33 21.18 -27.86
N THR A 205 0.57 22.40 -28.34
CA THR A 205 -0.47 23.40 -28.56
C THR A 205 -0.95 23.28 -29.99
N ASP A 206 -2.26 23.50 -30.15
CA ASP A 206 -3.08 23.49 -31.36
C ASP A 206 -2.45 23.92 -32.70
N GLN A 207 -3.04 23.32 -33.75
CA GLN A 207 -2.93 23.51 -35.21
C GLN A 207 -1.96 22.61 -35.98
#